data_AF-A0A0Q7JZZ5-F1
#
_entry.id   AF-A0A0Q7JZZ5-F1
#
_cell.length_a   1.000
_cell.length_b   1.000
_cell.length_c   1.000
_cell.angle_alpha   90.00
_cell.angle_beta   90.00
_cell.angle_gamma   90.00
#
_symmetry.space_group_name_H-M   'P 1'
#
loop_
_entity.id
_entity.type
_entity.pdbx_description
1 polymer ?
#
loop_
_entity_poly.entity_id
_entity_poly.type
_entity_poly.pdbx_seq_one_letter_code
_entity_poly.pdbx_strand_id
1 'polypeptide(L)'
;MTMLTRTRGVVLGLAGLSLAACGAVHPGSAAVVDGTTISMRTLDRTATAYCTLTASTARQQGITTVSNADVRRQAIVGLVSLRVARDLAAKEDVTVSASDYELTASQREQLASAFPGSDGDDLAEAIEDSQEVSAIAVALAEKRSNQQATTENEAQFAELGQNEILKAFADSDVSFAPRFGLAPDGTQRSATGSISVTPVDLEAPVDEELPSALRCS
;
A
#
# COMPACT_ATOMS: atom_id res chain seq x y z
N MET A 1 20.43 48.81 -47.75
CA MET A 1 21.80 48.82 -47.19
C MET A 1 21.72 48.61 -45.69
N THR A 2 22.58 47.72 -45.25
CA THR A 2 22.84 47.12 -43.93
C THR A 2 23.14 48.13 -42.81
N MET A 3 22.86 47.75 -41.55
CA MET A 3 23.68 47.87 -40.32
C MET A 3 22.76 48.07 -39.09
N LEU A 4 22.36 47.03 -38.36
CA LEU A 4 23.03 46.39 -37.21
C LEU A 4 23.49 47.39 -36.12
N THR A 5 22.73 47.46 -35.02
CA THR A 5 23.28 47.85 -33.72
C THR A 5 22.80 46.91 -32.63
N ARG A 6 23.80 46.32 -31.97
CA ARG A 6 23.79 45.34 -30.89
C ARG A 6 23.00 45.81 -29.67
N THR A 7 22.10 44.96 -29.17
CA THR A 7 21.64 45.06 -27.77
C THR A 7 22.18 43.86 -27.01
N ARG A 8 23.01 44.17 -26.02
CA ARG A 8 23.74 43.25 -25.15
C ARG A 8 22.76 42.45 -24.29
N GLY A 9 23.05 41.15 -24.16
CA GLY A 9 22.27 40.23 -23.36
C GLY A 9 22.29 40.54 -21.86
N VAL A 10 21.22 40.10 -21.22
CA VAL A 10 21.18 39.79 -19.79
C VAL A 10 20.72 38.35 -19.70
N VAL A 11 21.70 37.44 -19.62
CA VAL A 11 21.47 36.05 -19.19
C VAL A 11 21.38 36.12 -17.66
N LEU A 12 20.16 36.25 -17.14
CA LEU A 12 19.90 36.07 -15.71
C LEU A 12 19.85 34.56 -15.45
N GLY A 13 21.02 34.02 -15.11
CA GLY A 13 21.15 32.70 -14.54
C GLY A 13 20.53 32.68 -13.15
N LEU A 14 19.40 31.98 -13.03
CA LEU A 14 18.91 31.43 -11.77
C LEU A 14 19.24 29.94 -11.76
N ALA A 15 20.53 29.67 -11.58
CA ALA A 15 20.99 28.40 -11.05
C ALA A 15 20.77 28.44 -9.53
N GLY A 16 20.02 27.47 -8.99
CA GLY A 16 20.00 27.24 -7.55
C GLY A 16 18.64 26.90 -6.96
N LEU A 17 18.09 25.75 -7.32
CA LEU A 17 17.11 25.02 -6.49
C LEU A 17 17.22 23.49 -6.68
N SER A 18 18.38 22.98 -7.11
CA SER A 18 18.64 21.54 -7.25
C SER A 18 19.15 20.88 -5.95
N LEU A 19 18.60 21.30 -4.79
CA LEU A 19 18.95 20.75 -3.47
C LEU A 19 17.83 19.91 -2.82
N ALA A 20 16.99 19.25 -3.62
CA ALA A 20 16.04 18.24 -3.16
C ALA A 20 16.34 16.89 -3.83
N ALA A 21 17.54 16.35 -3.60
CA ALA A 21 17.91 15.01 -4.07
C ALA A 21 18.67 14.26 -2.96
N CYS A 22 18.02 14.09 -1.82
CA CYS A 22 18.47 13.20 -0.74
C CYS A 22 17.26 12.42 -0.21
N GLY A 23 16.97 11.30 -0.91
CA GLY A 23 15.97 10.29 -0.53
C GLY A 23 14.53 10.67 -0.86
N ALA A 24 13.90 9.91 -1.76
CA ALA A 24 12.48 10.05 -2.11
C ALA A 24 11.52 9.77 -0.92
N VAL A 25 12.05 9.30 0.22
CA VAL A 25 11.28 8.96 1.42
C VAL A 25 11.94 9.62 2.63
N HIS A 26 11.24 10.56 3.28
CA HIS A 26 11.73 11.25 4.47
C HIS A 26 11.71 10.34 5.72
N PRO A 27 12.54 10.62 6.74
CA PRO A 27 12.44 9.95 8.03
C PRO A 27 11.02 10.06 8.59
N GLY A 28 10.38 8.91 8.85
CA GLY A 28 8.99 8.83 9.33
C GLY A 28 7.95 8.51 8.25
N SER A 29 8.34 8.52 6.97
CA SER A 29 7.52 8.02 5.86
C SER A 29 7.78 6.53 5.64
N ALA A 30 6.70 5.76 5.47
CA ALA A 30 6.75 4.35 5.11
C ALA A 30 6.81 4.16 3.59
N ALA A 31 6.04 4.95 2.85
CA ALA A 31 6.07 5.04 1.40
C ALA A 31 5.64 6.45 0.94
N VAL A 32 5.92 6.76 -0.32
CA VAL A 32 5.44 7.96 -1.02
C VAL A 32 4.86 7.52 -2.36
N VAL A 33 3.69 8.04 -2.71
CA VAL A 33 2.95 7.76 -3.96
C VAL A 33 2.61 9.09 -4.60
N ASP A 34 3.19 9.39 -5.76
CA ASP A 34 2.99 10.66 -6.48
C ASP A 34 3.15 11.90 -5.57
N GLY A 35 4.16 11.86 -4.69
CA GLY A 35 4.44 12.91 -3.71
C GLY A 35 3.58 12.88 -2.44
N THR A 36 2.56 12.03 -2.36
CA THR A 36 1.75 11.84 -1.15
C THR A 36 2.40 10.83 -0.21
N THR A 37 2.57 11.22 1.05
CA THR A 37 3.24 10.39 2.06
C THR A 37 2.29 9.46 2.78
N ILE A 38 2.66 8.19 2.88
CA ILE A 38 2.13 7.22 3.85
C ILE A 38 3.06 7.18 5.05
N SER A 39 2.55 7.49 6.24
CA SER A 39 3.36 7.59 7.44
C SER A 39 3.72 6.22 8.04
N MET A 40 4.83 6.14 8.77
CA MET A 40 5.19 4.96 9.56
C MET A 40 4.12 4.63 10.62
N ARG A 41 3.46 5.64 11.20
CA ARG A 41 2.38 5.43 12.18
C ARG A 41 1.18 4.74 11.56
N THR A 42 0.77 5.16 10.36
CA THR A 42 -0.31 4.52 9.60
C THR A 42 0.05 3.07 9.35
N LEU A 43 1.27 2.82 8.84
CA LEU A 43 1.76 1.46 8.63
C LEU A 43 1.76 0.62 9.91
N ASP A 44 2.22 1.16 11.04
CA ASP A 44 2.30 0.42 12.30
C ASP A 44 0.91 -0.02 12.80
N ARG A 45 -0.10 0.87 12.68
CA ARG A 45 -1.51 0.54 12.99
C ARG A 45 -2.04 -0.56 12.07
N THR A 46 -1.94 -0.38 10.75
CA THR A 46 -2.40 -1.36 9.76
C THR A 46 -1.68 -2.71 9.91
N ALA A 47 -0.37 -2.70 10.15
CA ALA A 47 0.39 -3.93 10.37
C ALA A 47 0.00 -4.65 11.67
N THR A 48 -0.39 -3.91 12.71
CA THR A 48 -0.88 -4.50 13.96
C THR A 48 -2.23 -5.17 13.73
N ALA A 49 -3.16 -4.49 13.04
CA ALA A 49 -4.43 -5.07 12.63
C ALA A 49 -4.24 -6.34 11.76
N TYR A 50 -3.38 -6.27 10.75
CA TYR A 50 -3.07 -7.42 9.89
C TYR A 50 -2.43 -8.56 10.68
N CYS A 51 -1.50 -8.27 11.60
CA CYS A 51 -0.90 -9.29 12.46
C CYS A 51 -1.97 -10.05 13.26
N THR A 52 -2.93 -9.33 13.86
CA THR A 52 -4.04 -9.93 14.61
C THR A 52 -4.90 -10.82 13.71
N LEU A 53 -5.31 -10.32 12.54
CA LEU A 53 -6.13 -11.07 11.58
C LEU A 53 -5.40 -12.31 11.07
N THR A 54 -4.18 -12.15 10.56
CA THR A 54 -3.37 -13.24 10.00
C THR A 54 -3.02 -14.28 11.06
N ALA A 55 -2.65 -13.88 12.29
CA ALA A 55 -2.35 -14.83 13.37
C ALA A 55 -3.58 -15.64 13.77
N SER A 56 -4.78 -15.06 13.76
CA SER A 56 -6.02 -15.79 14.04
C SER A 56 -6.30 -16.85 12.96
N THR A 57 -6.21 -16.48 11.68
CA THR A 57 -6.38 -17.42 10.56
C THR A 57 -5.30 -18.51 10.56
N ALA A 58 -4.04 -18.15 10.81
CA ALA A 58 -2.92 -19.09 10.90
C ALA A 58 -3.16 -20.14 12.00
N ARG A 59 -3.59 -19.72 13.20
CA ARG A 59 -3.91 -20.63 14.31
C ARG A 59 -5.02 -21.61 13.95
N GLN A 60 -6.06 -21.18 13.22
CA GLN A 60 -7.14 -22.05 12.76
C GLN A 60 -6.65 -23.10 11.74
N GLN A 61 -5.59 -22.80 10.99
CA GLN A 61 -4.96 -23.70 10.03
C GLN A 61 -3.81 -24.53 10.64
N GLY A 62 -3.55 -24.40 11.94
CA GLY A 62 -2.45 -25.10 12.63
C GLY A 62 -1.06 -24.48 12.42
N ILE A 63 -0.98 -23.28 11.82
CA ILE A 63 0.26 -22.53 11.63
C ILE A 63 0.55 -21.72 12.90
N THR A 64 1.73 -21.91 13.47
CA THR A 64 2.12 -21.31 14.76
C THR A 64 2.99 -20.06 14.62
N THR A 65 3.48 -19.76 13.42
CA THR A 65 4.40 -18.66 13.17
C THR A 65 3.91 -17.77 12.01
N VAL A 66 3.83 -16.47 12.28
CA VAL A 66 3.53 -15.45 11.27
C VAL A 66 4.62 -14.40 11.35
N SER A 67 5.33 -14.18 10.25
CA SER A 67 6.41 -13.20 10.15
C SER A 67 5.88 -11.78 10.22
N ASN A 68 6.32 -11.02 11.22
CA ASN A 68 5.97 -9.60 11.34
C ASN A 68 6.51 -8.78 10.15
N ALA A 69 7.69 -9.16 9.62
CA ALA A 69 8.27 -8.48 8.46
C ALA A 69 7.42 -8.67 7.20
N ASP A 70 6.88 -9.87 6.99
CA ASP A 70 6.02 -10.17 5.84
C ASP A 70 4.69 -9.43 5.97
N VAL A 71 4.09 -9.43 7.16
CA VAL A 71 2.85 -8.67 7.44
C VAL A 71 3.05 -7.18 7.23
N ARG A 72 4.17 -6.60 7.67
CA ARG A 72 4.47 -5.18 7.44
C ARG A 72 4.66 -4.86 5.96
N ARG A 73 5.29 -5.75 5.18
CA ARG A 73 5.41 -5.60 3.72
C ARG A 73 4.04 -5.65 3.05
N GLN A 74 3.20 -6.61 3.44
CA GLN A 74 1.82 -6.71 2.94
C GLN A 74 1.00 -5.46 3.30
N ALA A 75 1.10 -4.96 4.53
CA ALA A 75 0.39 -3.77 4.98
C ALA A 75 0.79 -2.53 4.18
N ILE A 76 2.09 -2.28 3.96
CA ILE A 76 2.50 -1.09 3.18
C ILE A 76 2.11 -1.19 1.70
N VAL A 77 2.19 -2.39 1.10
CA VAL A 77 1.71 -2.59 -0.28
C VAL A 77 0.21 -2.37 -0.36
N GLY A 78 -0.57 -2.88 0.61
CA GLY A 78 -2.02 -2.62 0.69
C GLY A 78 -2.36 -1.14 0.79
N LEU A 79 -1.68 -0.39 1.68
CA LEU A 79 -1.87 1.05 1.82
C LEU A 79 -1.51 1.83 0.55
N VAL A 80 -0.44 1.44 -0.15
CA VAL A 80 -0.10 2.03 -1.46
C VAL A 80 -1.17 1.70 -2.50
N SER A 81 -1.64 0.45 -2.57
CA SER A 81 -2.71 0.04 -3.48
C SER A 81 -3.99 0.84 -3.24
N LEU A 82 -4.38 1.05 -1.97
CA LEU A 82 -5.53 1.90 -1.62
C LEU A 82 -5.33 3.34 -2.08
N ARG A 83 -4.14 3.90 -1.86
CA ARG A 83 -3.83 5.26 -2.31
C ARG A 83 -3.95 5.38 -3.84
N VAL A 84 -3.35 4.46 -4.58
CA VAL A 84 -3.41 4.38 -6.04
C VAL A 84 -4.85 4.19 -6.51
N ALA A 85 -5.62 3.32 -5.87
CA ALA A 85 -7.02 3.09 -6.21
C ALA A 85 -7.86 4.35 -6.07
N ARG A 86 -7.72 5.08 -4.95
CA ARG A 86 -8.40 6.36 -4.71
C ARG A 86 -7.98 7.43 -5.73
N ASP A 87 -6.70 7.53 -6.05
CA ASP A 87 -6.18 8.50 -7.03
C ASP A 87 -6.68 8.17 -8.45
N LEU A 88 -6.71 6.89 -8.82
CA LEU A 88 -7.29 6.41 -10.09
C LEU A 88 -8.80 6.68 -10.16
N ALA A 89 -9.54 6.37 -9.10
CA ALA A 89 -10.98 6.63 -9.02
C ALA A 89 -11.28 8.12 -9.20
N ALA A 90 -10.53 8.99 -8.52
CA ALA A 90 -10.67 10.43 -8.66
C ALA A 90 -10.35 10.92 -10.09
N LYS A 91 -9.27 10.41 -10.70
CA LYS A 91 -8.88 10.73 -12.08
C LYS A 91 -9.92 10.28 -13.12
N GLU A 92 -10.56 9.15 -12.86
CA GLU A 92 -11.56 8.55 -13.73
C GLU A 92 -12.98 8.97 -13.33
N ASP A 93 -13.19 9.98 -12.49
CA ASP A 93 -14.52 10.42 -12.01
C ASP A 93 -15.41 9.22 -11.57
N VAL A 94 -14.84 8.33 -10.77
CA VAL A 94 -15.52 7.21 -10.10
C VAL A 94 -15.65 7.53 -8.62
N THR A 95 -16.83 7.29 -8.06
CA THR A 95 -17.11 7.47 -6.64
C THR A 95 -17.80 6.24 -6.11
N VAL A 96 -17.32 5.74 -4.99
CA VAL A 96 -17.94 4.66 -4.22
C VAL A 96 -18.57 5.24 -2.96
N SER A 97 -19.72 4.72 -2.56
CA SER A 97 -20.36 5.15 -1.32
C SER A 97 -19.67 4.49 -0.14
N ALA A 98 -19.58 5.19 0.99
CA ALA A 98 -19.09 4.62 2.25
C ALA A 98 -19.86 3.34 2.63
N SER A 99 -21.16 3.29 2.33
CA SER A 99 -22.00 2.10 2.54
C SER A 99 -21.55 0.85 1.78
N ASP A 100 -20.70 0.99 0.76
CA ASP A 100 -20.27 -0.11 -0.10
C ASP A 100 -19.04 -0.84 0.49
N TYR A 101 -18.34 -0.22 1.45
CA TYR A 101 -17.12 -0.78 2.05
C TYR A 101 -17.01 -0.64 3.57
N GLU A 102 -17.82 0.23 4.21
CA GLU A 102 -17.81 0.36 5.67
C GLU A 102 -18.54 -0.81 6.34
N LEU A 103 -17.99 -1.28 7.45
CA LEU A 103 -18.60 -2.26 8.31
C LEU A 103 -19.79 -1.65 9.05
N THR A 104 -20.89 -2.37 9.03
CA THR A 104 -22.07 -2.06 9.84
C THR A 104 -21.74 -2.14 11.34
N ALA A 105 -22.54 -1.46 12.18
CA ALA A 105 -22.39 -1.51 13.64
C ALA A 105 -22.38 -2.96 14.19
N SER A 106 -23.23 -3.84 13.65
CA SER A 106 -23.28 -5.24 14.07
C SER A 106 -22.02 -6.03 13.67
N GLN A 107 -21.43 -5.75 12.50
CA GLN A 107 -20.15 -6.34 12.09
C GLN A 107 -19.00 -5.84 12.97
N ARG A 108 -18.98 -4.56 13.33
CA ARG A 108 -17.99 -4.00 14.26
C ARG A 108 -18.10 -4.61 15.66
N GLU A 109 -19.33 -4.82 16.16
CA GLU A 109 -19.56 -5.53 17.43
C GLU A 109 -19.08 -6.99 17.38
N GLN A 110 -19.32 -7.69 16.27
CA GLN A 110 -18.82 -9.04 16.06
C GLN A 110 -17.29 -9.08 16.00
N LEU A 111 -16.67 -8.12 15.34
CA LEU A 111 -15.21 -7.98 15.25
C LEU A 111 -14.60 -7.77 16.65
N ALA A 112 -15.14 -6.83 17.43
CA ALA A 112 -14.70 -6.59 18.80
C ALA A 112 -14.86 -7.83 19.70
N SER A 113 -15.93 -8.60 19.50
CA SER A 113 -16.17 -9.85 20.25
C SER A 113 -15.23 -10.98 19.86
N ALA A 114 -14.86 -11.08 18.57
CA ALA A 114 -13.97 -12.11 18.04
C ALA A 114 -12.50 -11.86 18.40
N PHE A 115 -12.11 -10.59 18.57
CA PHE A 115 -10.73 -10.18 18.86
C PHE A 115 -10.63 -9.37 20.16
N PRO A 116 -10.98 -9.96 21.31
CA PRO A 116 -10.94 -9.26 22.59
C PRO A 116 -9.52 -8.79 22.90
N GLY A 117 -9.37 -7.52 23.28
CA GLY A 117 -8.07 -6.92 23.62
C GLY A 117 -7.27 -6.37 22.44
N SER A 118 -7.79 -6.50 21.21
CA SER A 118 -7.28 -5.75 20.05
C SER A 118 -7.97 -4.40 19.93
N ASP A 119 -7.35 -3.48 19.19
CA ASP A 119 -8.01 -2.22 18.82
C ASP A 119 -9.02 -2.51 17.70
N GLY A 120 -10.31 -2.50 18.06
CA GLY A 120 -11.40 -2.85 17.14
C GLY A 120 -11.58 -1.85 16.01
N ASP A 121 -11.20 -0.58 16.22
CA ASP A 121 -11.29 0.45 15.19
C ASP A 121 -10.16 0.30 14.18
N ASP A 122 -8.93 0.04 14.64
CA ASP A 122 -7.80 -0.27 13.73
C ASP A 122 -8.06 -1.53 12.90
N LEU A 123 -8.68 -2.55 13.50
CA LEU A 123 -9.09 -3.78 12.78
C LEU A 123 -10.18 -3.50 11.75
N ALA A 124 -11.19 -2.70 12.11
CA ALA A 124 -12.25 -2.31 11.19
C ALA A 124 -11.69 -1.50 10.02
N GLU A 125 -10.88 -0.47 10.29
CA GLU A 125 -10.24 0.37 9.27
C GLU A 125 -9.43 -0.48 8.29
N ALA A 126 -8.64 -1.44 8.78
CA ALA A 126 -7.86 -2.34 7.94
C ALA A 126 -8.73 -3.24 7.02
N ILE A 127 -9.91 -3.66 7.49
CA ILE A 127 -10.87 -4.43 6.69
C ILE A 127 -11.57 -3.53 5.67
N GLU A 128 -12.00 -2.35 6.09
CA GLU A 128 -12.69 -1.36 5.26
C GLU A 128 -11.79 -0.83 4.14
N ASP A 129 -10.50 -0.57 4.42
CA ASP A 129 -9.50 -0.20 3.42
C ASP A 129 -9.41 -1.25 2.28
N SER A 130 -9.44 -2.54 2.63
CA SER A 130 -9.43 -3.63 1.65
C SER A 130 -10.74 -3.74 0.86
N GLN A 131 -11.87 -3.52 1.54
CA GLN A 131 -13.19 -3.48 0.89
C GLN A 131 -13.31 -2.28 -0.05
N GLU A 132 -12.76 -1.12 0.32
CA GLU A 132 -12.79 0.08 -0.50
C GLU A 132 -12.01 -0.11 -1.81
N VAL A 133 -10.82 -0.74 -1.75
CA VAL A 133 -10.08 -1.12 -2.97
C VAL A 133 -10.94 -1.99 -3.88
N SER A 134 -11.64 -2.97 -3.31
CA SER A 134 -12.52 -3.87 -4.06
C SER A 134 -13.73 -3.14 -4.66
N ALA A 135 -14.37 -2.27 -3.90
CA ALA A 135 -15.49 -1.45 -4.36
C ALA A 135 -15.06 -0.50 -5.49
N ILE A 136 -13.90 0.14 -5.34
CA ILE A 136 -13.30 0.99 -6.38
C ILE A 136 -13.01 0.16 -7.65
N ALA A 137 -12.46 -1.04 -7.50
CA ALA A 137 -12.20 -1.92 -8.63
C ALA A 137 -13.49 -2.24 -9.40
N VAL A 138 -14.54 -2.67 -8.71
CA VAL A 138 -15.84 -2.95 -9.34
C VAL A 138 -16.38 -1.71 -10.05
N ALA A 139 -16.40 -0.55 -9.40
CA ALA A 139 -16.91 0.69 -9.99
C ALA A 139 -16.09 1.18 -11.21
N LEU A 140 -14.77 0.97 -11.20
CA LEU A 140 -13.91 1.22 -12.37
C LEU A 140 -14.27 0.30 -13.54
N ALA A 141 -14.52 -0.98 -13.27
CA ALA A 141 -14.91 -1.95 -14.29
C ALA A 141 -16.30 -1.62 -14.86
N GLU A 142 -17.27 -1.23 -14.03
CA GLU A 142 -18.58 -0.78 -14.47
C GLU A 142 -18.49 0.41 -15.43
N LYS A 143 -17.68 1.42 -15.06
CA LYS A 143 -17.47 2.60 -15.89
C LYS A 143 -16.85 2.26 -17.24
N ARG A 144 -15.84 1.39 -17.27
CA ARG A 144 -15.14 1.04 -18.52
C ARG A 144 -15.92 0.11 -19.43
N SER A 145 -16.68 -0.81 -18.86
CA SER A 145 -17.52 -1.74 -19.62
C SER A 145 -18.86 -1.12 -20.03
N ASN A 146 -19.26 -0.01 -19.41
CA ASN A 146 -20.58 0.60 -19.54
C ASN A 146 -21.70 -0.42 -19.20
N GLN A 147 -21.45 -1.24 -18.18
CA GLN A 147 -22.32 -2.27 -17.65
C GLN A 147 -22.33 -2.19 -16.12
N GLN A 148 -23.41 -2.64 -15.49
CA GLN A 148 -23.47 -2.76 -14.04
C GLN A 148 -22.98 -4.15 -13.61
N ALA A 149 -22.34 -4.19 -12.45
CA ALA A 149 -22.02 -5.43 -11.78
C ALA A 149 -23.33 -6.09 -11.31
N THR A 150 -23.41 -7.40 -11.51
CA THR A 150 -24.47 -8.27 -11.03
C THR A 150 -23.83 -9.42 -10.25
N THR A 151 -24.62 -10.14 -9.46
CA THR A 151 -24.12 -11.30 -8.71
C THR A 151 -23.40 -12.32 -9.60
N GLU A 152 -23.78 -12.43 -10.87
CA GLU A 152 -23.18 -13.38 -11.83
C GLU A 152 -21.82 -12.92 -12.39
N ASN A 153 -21.54 -11.62 -12.44
CA ASN A 153 -20.33 -11.07 -13.07
C ASN A 153 -19.44 -10.27 -12.11
N GLU A 154 -19.84 -10.10 -10.85
CA GLU A 154 -19.14 -9.27 -9.86
C GLU A 154 -17.67 -9.66 -9.69
N ALA A 155 -17.37 -10.96 -9.60
CA ALA A 155 -16.00 -11.44 -9.50
C ALA A 155 -15.15 -11.07 -10.73
N GLN A 156 -15.75 -11.13 -11.93
CA GLN A 156 -15.09 -10.70 -13.16
C GLN A 156 -14.85 -9.19 -13.17
N PHE A 157 -15.80 -8.40 -12.67
CA PHE A 157 -15.67 -6.94 -12.59
C PHE A 157 -14.61 -6.54 -11.57
N ALA A 158 -14.58 -7.19 -10.41
CA ALA A 158 -13.53 -7.01 -9.42
C ALA A 158 -12.14 -7.29 -10.01
N GLU A 159 -11.98 -8.38 -10.76
CA GLU A 159 -10.71 -8.71 -11.43
C GLU A 159 -10.32 -7.68 -12.50
N LEU A 160 -11.27 -7.26 -13.35
CA LEU A 160 -11.03 -6.25 -14.38
C LEU A 160 -10.60 -4.91 -13.77
N GLY A 161 -11.29 -4.47 -12.72
CA GLY A 161 -10.95 -3.26 -11.99
C GLY A 161 -9.61 -3.35 -11.28
N GLN A 162 -9.33 -4.49 -10.65
CA GLN A 162 -8.06 -4.72 -9.97
C GLN A 162 -6.89 -4.65 -10.94
N ASN A 163 -7.06 -5.14 -12.17
CA ASN A 163 -6.06 -5.00 -13.23
C ASN A 163 -5.80 -3.54 -13.62
N GLU A 164 -6.82 -2.67 -13.57
CA GLU A 164 -6.63 -1.24 -13.81
C GLU A 164 -5.89 -0.56 -12.64
N ILE A 165 -6.20 -0.93 -11.40
CA ILE A 165 -5.46 -0.46 -10.22
C ILE A 165 -4.00 -0.91 -10.29
N LEU A 166 -3.73 -2.16 -10.69
CA LEU A 166 -2.36 -2.66 -10.86
C LEU A 166 -1.59 -1.93 -11.96
N LYS A 167 -2.23 -1.60 -13.08
CA LYS A 167 -1.62 -0.76 -14.13
C LYS A 167 -1.32 0.63 -13.59
N ALA A 168 -2.27 1.26 -12.90
CA ALA A 168 -2.07 2.57 -12.30
C ALA A 168 -0.94 2.55 -11.26
N PHE A 169 -0.82 1.47 -10.47
CA PHE A 169 0.27 1.29 -9.51
C PHE A 169 1.61 1.28 -10.25
N ALA A 170 1.73 0.49 -11.31
CA ALA A 170 2.96 0.41 -12.11
C ALA A 170 3.33 1.74 -12.79
N ASP A 171 2.34 2.57 -13.12
CA ASP A 171 2.51 3.88 -13.74
C ASP A 171 2.75 5.02 -12.70
N SER A 172 2.50 4.77 -11.42
CA SER A 172 2.63 5.76 -10.33
C SER A 172 4.09 5.90 -9.87
N ASP A 173 4.48 7.10 -9.41
CA ASP A 173 5.78 7.30 -8.77
C ASP A 173 5.73 6.80 -7.31
N VAL A 174 6.00 5.49 -7.15
CA VAL A 174 5.99 4.82 -5.85
C VAL A 174 7.41 4.64 -5.31
N SER A 175 7.63 5.15 -4.10
CA SER A 175 8.88 4.96 -3.37
C SER A 175 8.62 4.41 -1.97
N PHE A 176 9.11 3.21 -1.68
CA PHE A 176 9.06 2.60 -0.35
C PHE A 176 10.28 2.96 0.49
N ALA A 177 10.12 3.02 1.82
CA ALA A 177 11.27 3.17 2.70
C ALA A 177 12.22 1.97 2.54
N PRO A 178 13.55 2.18 2.38
CA PRO A 178 14.50 1.11 2.04
C PRO A 178 14.46 -0.10 2.99
N ARG A 179 14.13 0.13 4.26
CA ARG A 179 14.01 -0.90 5.30
C ARG A 179 13.04 -2.04 4.96
N PHE A 180 12.08 -1.80 4.09
CA PHE A 180 11.09 -2.82 3.68
C PHE A 180 11.60 -3.74 2.56
N GLY A 181 12.71 -3.40 1.88
CA GLY A 181 13.26 -4.25 0.82
C GLY A 181 12.33 -4.43 -0.38
N LEU A 182 11.48 -3.43 -0.66
CA LEU A 182 10.51 -3.45 -1.76
C LEU A 182 11.00 -2.68 -2.98
N ALA A 183 10.67 -3.19 -4.17
CA ALA A 183 10.73 -2.48 -5.43
C ALA A 183 9.59 -1.46 -5.55
N PRO A 184 9.67 -0.49 -6.50
CA PRO A 184 8.57 0.44 -6.78
C PRO A 184 7.25 -0.24 -7.14
N ASP A 185 7.27 -1.44 -7.72
CA ASP A 185 6.07 -2.24 -8.04
C ASP A 185 5.54 -3.06 -6.84
N GLY A 186 6.09 -2.86 -5.64
CA GLY A 186 5.71 -3.57 -4.43
C GLY A 186 6.28 -4.99 -4.32
N THR A 187 7.08 -5.45 -5.30
CA THR A 187 7.72 -6.77 -5.21
C THR A 187 8.89 -6.76 -4.23
N GLN A 188 9.10 -7.88 -3.54
CA GLN A 188 10.21 -8.02 -2.61
C GLN A 188 11.54 -8.19 -3.36
N ARG A 189 12.49 -7.27 -3.14
CA ARG A 189 13.87 -7.36 -3.64
C ARG A 189 14.82 -8.03 -2.66
N SER A 190 14.55 -7.94 -1.37
CA SER A 190 15.40 -8.54 -0.34
C SER A 190 14.61 -8.98 0.89
N ALA A 191 15.11 -10.00 1.60
CA ALA A 191 14.56 -10.46 2.87
C ALA A 191 14.56 -9.35 3.95
N THR A 192 15.59 -8.48 3.91
CA THR A 192 15.72 -7.33 4.79
C THR A 192 16.24 -6.12 3.99
N GLY A 193 15.81 -4.91 4.32
CA GLY A 193 16.35 -3.66 3.76
C GLY A 193 17.71 -3.23 4.32
N SER A 194 18.41 -4.15 4.99
CA SER A 194 19.66 -3.88 5.72
C SER A 194 20.85 -3.95 4.76
N ILE A 195 21.57 -2.83 4.61
CA ILE A 195 22.86 -2.75 3.86
C ILE A 195 24.04 -3.26 4.73
N SER A 196 23.78 -4.02 5.79
CA SER A 196 24.83 -4.43 6.73
C SER A 196 24.51 -5.76 7.42
N VAL A 197 24.40 -6.82 6.63
CA VAL A 197 24.66 -8.18 7.10
C VAL A 197 25.40 -8.93 5.99
N THR A 198 26.49 -9.59 6.34
CA THR A 198 27.24 -10.48 5.44
C THR A 198 26.32 -11.62 4.98
N PRO A 199 26.39 -12.02 3.70
CA PRO A 199 25.56 -13.08 3.14
C PRO A 199 26.13 -14.43 3.59
N VAL A 200 25.84 -14.84 4.81
CA VAL A 200 26.04 -16.21 5.27
C VAL A 200 24.83 -16.55 6.14
N ASP A 201 24.09 -17.59 5.77
CA ASP A 201 22.84 -18.10 6.36
C ASP A 201 21.52 -17.40 6.00
N LEU A 202 21.15 -17.45 4.71
CA LEU A 202 19.74 -17.30 4.28
C LEU A 202 19.16 -18.56 3.64
N GLU A 203 19.89 -19.69 3.68
CA GLU A 203 19.43 -21.01 3.20
C GLU A 203 19.02 -21.96 4.34
N ALA A 204 18.78 -21.44 5.55
CA ALA A 204 18.18 -22.25 6.61
C ALA A 204 16.73 -22.62 6.20
N PRO A 205 16.34 -23.91 6.31
CA PRO A 205 14.97 -24.32 6.00
C PRO A 205 13.96 -23.58 6.87
N VAL A 206 12.79 -23.30 6.29
CA VAL A 206 11.66 -22.48 6.81
C VAL A 206 11.01 -23.06 8.09
N ASP A 207 11.60 -24.10 8.69
CA ASP A 207 11.08 -24.79 9.88
C ASP A 207 11.75 -24.37 11.20
N GLU A 208 12.69 -23.41 11.20
CA GLU A 208 13.11 -22.77 12.44
C GLU A 208 12.08 -21.72 12.87
N GLU A 209 11.39 -22.03 13.98
CA GLU A 209 10.48 -21.17 14.71
C GLU A 209 11.09 -19.75 14.87
N LEU A 210 10.66 -18.77 14.05
CA LEU A 210 11.19 -17.39 14.05
C LEU A 210 11.40 -16.84 15.47
N PRO A 211 12.43 -16.07 15.82
CA PRO A 211 12.50 -15.44 17.14
C PRO A 211 11.22 -14.68 17.51
N SER A 212 10.81 -14.67 18.78
CA SER A 212 9.55 -14.03 19.23
C SER A 212 9.43 -12.56 18.79
N ALA A 213 10.55 -11.84 18.76
CA ALA A 213 10.64 -10.46 18.29
C ALA A 213 10.31 -10.27 16.80
N LEU A 214 10.30 -11.34 16.00
CA LEU A 214 10.02 -11.34 14.57
C LEU A 214 8.65 -11.93 14.23
N ARG A 215 7.86 -12.35 15.23
CA ARG A 215 6.53 -12.92 15.05
C ARG A 215 5.44 -11.89 15.32
N CYS A 216 4.29 -12.04 14.66
CA CYS A 216 3.04 -11.51 15.19
C CYS A 216 2.70 -12.29 16.48
N SER A 217 2.81 -11.66 17.64
CA SER A 217 2.53 -12.26 18.95
C SER A 217 1.13 -11.95 19.42
#